data_AF-A0A1F2S7U5-F1
#
_entry.id   AF-A0A1F2S7U5-F1
#
_cell.length_a   1.000
_cell.length_b   1.000
_cell.length_c   1.000
_cell.angle_alpha   90.00
_cell.angle_beta   90.00
_cell.angle_gamma   90.00
#
_symmetry.space_group_name_H-M   'P 1'
#
loop_
_entity.id
_entity.type
_entity.pdbx_description
1 polymer ?
#
loop_
_entity_poly.entity_id
_entity_poly.type
_entity_poly.pdbx_seq_one_letter_code
_entity_poly.pdbx_strand_id
1 'polypeptide(L)' 'MFHRDEDAITCEIDTAGERAFDVCIVPHWDVSASSIERFDTVHRAFERHAELACRLREAGWHRGIHS' A
#
# COMPACT_ATOMS: atom_id res chain seq x y z
N MET A 1 5.90 -0.05 -4.00
CA MET A 1 5.51 -1.17 -4.88
C MET A 1 6.21 -2.44 -4.43
N PHE A 2 5.49 -3.55 -4.50
CA PHE A 2 5.92 -4.89 -4.14
C PHE A 2 5.68 -5.83 -5.32
N HIS A 3 6.54 -6.81 -5.50
CA HIS A 3 6.51 -7.77 -6.61
C HIS A 3 6.58 -9.20 -6.11
N ARG A 4 5.94 -10.10 -6.84
CA ARG A 4 6.06 -11.54 -6.69
C ARG A 4 5.80 -12.16 -8.06
N ASP A 5 6.78 -12.86 -8.60
CA ASP A 5 6.75 -13.36 -9.99
C ASP A 5 6.44 -12.22 -10.99
N GLU A 6 5.38 -12.36 -11.79
CA GLU A 6 4.92 -11.34 -12.75
C GLU A 6 3.91 -10.35 -12.13
N ASP A 7 3.50 -10.58 -10.88
CA ASP A 7 2.51 -9.75 -10.20
C ASP A 7 3.14 -8.58 -9.46
N ALA A 8 2.36 -7.50 -9.35
CA ALA A 8 2.72 -6.33 -8.57
C ALA A 8 1.57 -5.79 -7.73
N ILE A 9 1.91 -5.28 -6.54
CA ILE A 9 1.03 -4.55 -5.64
C ILE A 9 1.63 -3.17 -5.35
N THR A 10 0.85 -2.11 -5.55
CA THR A 10 1.16 -0.81 -4.95
C THR A 10 0.60 -0.77 -3.52
N CYS A 11 1.43 -0.32 -2.59
CA CYS A 11 1.05 0.01 -1.22
C CYS A 11 1.55 1.43 -0.97
N GLU A 12 0.63 2.39 -0.88
CA GLU A 12 0.95 3.82 -0.83
C GLU A 12 0.03 4.58 0.11
N ILE A 13 0.45 5.81 0.44
CA ILE A 13 -0.35 6.78 1.18
C ILE A 13 -0.59 7.94 0.23
N ASP A 14 -1.86 8.28 0.02
CA ASP A 14 -2.28 9.43 -0.75
C ASP A 14 -2.93 10.48 0.16
N THR A 15 -2.82 11.75 -0.23
CA THR A 15 -3.45 12.87 0.48
C THR A 15 -4.85 13.09 -0.06
N ALA A 16 -5.86 12.60 0.66
CA ALA A 16 -7.27 12.75 0.32
C ALA A 16 -7.85 14.06 0.89
N GLY A 17 -7.46 15.20 0.32
CA GLY A 17 -7.92 16.53 0.73
C GLY A 17 -7.10 17.16 1.88
N GLU A 18 -7.64 18.17 2.56
CA GLU A 18 -6.84 19.02 3.46
C GLU A 18 -6.34 18.33 4.73
N ARG A 19 -7.02 17.28 5.22
CA ARG A 19 -6.71 16.62 6.51
C ARG A 19 -7.07 15.12 6.52
N ALA A 20 -7.01 14.49 5.36
CA ALA A 20 -7.30 13.08 5.25
C ALA A 20 -6.20 12.39 4.43
N PHE A 21 -5.93 11.15 4.80
CA PHE A 21 -4.90 10.32 4.21
C PHE A 21 -5.53 8.98 3.86
N ASP A 22 -5.38 8.56 2.62
CA ASP A 22 -5.84 7.25 2.17
C ASP A 22 -4.65 6.31 2.07
N VAL A 23 -4.73 5.15 2.72
CA VAL A 23 -3.78 4.06 2.55
C VAL A 23 -4.35 3.10 1.52
N CYS A 24 -3.68 2.97 0.39
CA CYS A 24 -4.16 2.22 -0.77
C CYS A 24 -3.32 0.96 -0.97
N ILE A 25 -4.00 -0.19 -1.13
CA ILE A 25 -3.44 -1.44 -1.65
C ILE A 25 -4.06 -1.66 -3.03
N VAL A 26 -3.24 -1.67 -4.07
CA VAL A 26 -3.70 -1.82 -5.45
C VAL A 26 -2.97 -3.00 -6.10
N PRO A 27 -3.65 -4.14 -6.29
CA PRO A 27 -3.20 -5.21 -7.17
C PRO A 27 -3.20 -4.75 -8.63
N HIS A 28 -2.10 -4.95 -9.36
CA HIS A 28 -2.00 -4.49 -10.75
C HIS A 28 -2.68 -5.47 -11.74
N TRP A 29 -2.88 -6.72 -11.34
CA TRP A 29 -3.62 -7.72 -12.14
C TRP A 29 -5.15 -7.54 -12.04
N ASP A 30 -5.63 -6.94 -10.95
CA ASP A 30 -7.05 -6.66 -10.72
C ASP A 30 -7.22 -5.43 -9.83
N VAL A 31 -7.34 -4.27 -10.48
CA VAL A 31 -7.53 -2.98 -9.78
C VAL A 31 -8.88 -2.92 -9.05
N SER A 32 -9.86 -3.74 -9.45
CA SER A 32 -11.15 -3.80 -8.76
C SER A 32 -11.05 -4.45 -7.38
N ALA A 33 -10.00 -5.24 -7.14
CA ALA A 33 -9.65 -5.79 -5.84
C ALA A 33 -8.82 -4.83 -4.96
N SER A 34 -8.74 -3.54 -5.33
CA SER A 34 -8.08 -2.53 -4.51
C SER A 34 -8.81 -2.28 -3.19
N SER A 35 -8.04 -1.97 -2.16
CA SER A 35 -8.54 -1.60 -0.84
C SER A 35 -8.02 -0.23 -0.46
N ILE A 36 -8.91 0.63 0.01
CA ILE A 36 -8.61 1.99 0.43
C ILE A 36 -9.06 2.16 1.89
N GLU A 37 -8.14 2.51 2.77
CA GLU A 37 -8.42 2.81 4.18
C GLU A 37 -8.17 4.30 4.46
N ARG A 38 -9.19 5.01 4.95
CA ARG A 38 -9.13 6.46 5.23
C ARG A 38 -8.70 6.72 6.67
N PHE A 39 -7.77 7.66 6.86
CA PHE A 39 -7.28 8.13 8.15
C PHE A 39 -7.36 9.64 8.28
N ASP A 40 -7.53 10.12 9.51
CA ASP A 40 -7.59 11.54 9.89
C ASP A 40 -6.22 12.13 10.25
N THR A 41 -5.22 11.27 10.41
CA THR A 41 -3.87 11.63 10.84
C THR A 41 -2.82 10.92 10.01
N VAL A 42 -1.80 11.67 9.60
CA VAL A 42 -0.68 11.15 8.81
C VAL A 42 0.08 10.05 9.53
N HIS A 43 0.20 10.15 10.86
CA HIS A 43 0.90 9.17 11.68
C HIS A 43 0.25 7.79 11.61
N ARG A 44 -1.08 7.71 11.77
CA ARG A 44 -1.82 6.45 11.67
C ARG A 44 -1.77 5.85 10.26
N ALA A 45 -1.82 6.69 9.23
CA ALA A 45 -1.65 6.25 7.85
C ALA A 45 -0.26 5.60 7.63
N PHE A 46 0.81 6.20 8.18
CA PHE A 46 2.16 5.63 8.13
C PHE A 46 2.29 4.33 8.93
N GLU A 47 1.74 4.26 10.14
CA GLU A 47 1.73 3.02 10.93
C GLU A 47 1.03 1.90 10.16
N ARG A 48 -0.13 2.19 9.57
CA ARG A 48 -0.86 1.21 8.76
C ARG A 48 -0.10 0.79 7.51
N HIS A 49 0.51 1.73 6.81
CA HIS A 49 1.34 1.44 5.64
C HIS A 49 2.52 0.54 6.00
N ALA A 50 3.21 0.81 7.12
CA ALA A 50 4.31 -0.02 7.61
C ALA A 50 3.84 -1.44 7.99
N GLU A 51 2.68 -1.56 8.64
CA GLU A 51 2.07 -2.85 8.95
C GLU A 51 1.76 -3.66 7.69
N LEU A 52 1.13 -3.04 6.69
CA LEU A 52 0.83 -3.68 5.40
C LEU A 52 2.10 -4.09 4.66
N ALA A 53 3.13 -3.23 4.67
CA ALA A 53 4.43 -3.53 4.09
C ALA A 53 5.09 -4.75 4.77
N CYS A 54 5.00 -4.87 6.10
CA CYS A 54 5.48 -6.05 6.83
C CYS A 54 4.70 -7.31 6.43
N ARG A 55 3.36 -7.25 6.43
CA ARG A 55 2.51 -8.39 6.03
C ARG A 55 2.77 -8.85 4.60
N LEU A 56 2.95 -7.92 3.67
CA LEU A 56 3.30 -8.23 2.28
C LEU A 56 4.64 -8.97 2.20
N ARG A 57 5.64 -8.52 2.95
CA ARG A 57 6.94 -9.20 3.02
C ARG A 57 6.83 -10.61 3.61
N GLU A 58 6.08 -10.76 4.69
CA GLU A 58 5.82 -12.07 5.32
C GLU A 58 5.08 -13.02 4.36
N ALA A 59 4.23 -12.48 3.49
CA ALA A 59 3.52 -13.24 2.45
C ALA A 59 4.37 -13.50 1.18
N GLY A 60 5.67 -13.19 1.20
CA GLY A 60 6.60 -13.47 0.10
C GLY A 60 6.64 -12.39 -0.98
N TRP A 61 6.07 -11.21 -0.74
CA TRP A 61 6.22 -10.09 -1.66
C TRP A 61 7.53 -9.35 -1.41
N HIS A 62 8.25 -9.04 -2.48
CA HIS A 62 9.53 -8.34 -2.42
C HIS A 62 9.34 -6.87 -2.75
N ARG A 63 9.88 -5.97 -1.93
CA ARG A 63 9.85 -4.54 -2.22
C ARG A 63 10.65 -4.27 -3.51
N GLY A 64 10.02 -3.65 -4.50
CA GLY A 64 10.71 -3.24 -5.71
C GLY A 64 11.79 -2.23 -5.36
N ILE A 65 13.03 -2.50 -5.75
CA ILE A 65 14.13 -1.53 -5.66
C ILE A 65 14.02 -0.70 -6.95
N HIS A 66 13.70 0.59 -6.84
CA HIS A 66 13.98 1.52 -7.96
C HIS A 66 15.49 1.45 -8.21
N SER A 67 15.87 0.87 -9.35
CA SER A 67 17.23 0.86 -9.87
C SER A 67 17.37 1.98 -10.89
#